data_AF-A0A2D4XCM5-F1
#
_entry.id   AF-A0A2D4XCM5-F1
#
_cell.length_a   1.000
_cell.length_b   1.000
_cell.length_c   1.000
_cell.angle_alpha   90.00
_cell.angle_beta   90.00
_cell.angle_gamma   90.00
#
_symmetry.space_group_name_H-M   'P 1'
#
loop_
_entity.id
_entity.type
_entity.pdbx_description
1 polymer ?
#
loop_
_entity_poly.entity_id
_entity_poly.type
_entity_poly.pdbx_seq_one_letter_code
_entity_poly.pdbx_strand_id
1 'polypeptide(L)'
;MAAAQSREEVAARLEAIFSSAMEGEELAKSLASIEKRLDKFEGKWGGLIKWAEQKYGKPEDAEQTTQEEAPQAEQEPEPSGQAEMSREEAFTKLESIFRSNIEGDELDKMIGTIDKRLDKFQGKWPKLILWAEEKYGKAGAILEDSAAENPENTQEKHGVEQTLELIIGGDHESALKNLKQMISEDPSDSDTWNAFSSYFSSIGLSGRAKACEEKAESLT
;
A
#
# COMPACT_ATOMS: atom_id res chain seq x y z
N MET A 1 -10.11 -36.58 -14.84
CA MET A 1 -10.88 -36.81 -13.59
C MET A 1 -10.48 -35.72 -12.60
N ALA A 2 -11.34 -35.33 -11.66
CA ALA A 2 -10.95 -34.38 -10.62
C ALA A 2 -10.13 -35.10 -9.55
N ALA A 3 -8.82 -34.86 -9.51
CA ALA A 3 -7.98 -35.35 -8.43
C ALA A 3 -8.36 -34.60 -7.16
N ALA A 4 -8.98 -35.31 -6.20
CA ALA A 4 -9.13 -34.79 -4.85
C ALA A 4 -7.74 -34.79 -4.22
N GLN A 5 -7.11 -33.61 -4.12
CA GLN A 5 -5.77 -33.42 -3.55
C GLN A 5 -5.65 -34.22 -2.25
N SER A 6 -4.91 -35.31 -2.29
CA SER A 6 -4.83 -36.27 -1.18
C SER A 6 -3.69 -35.92 -0.25
N ARG A 7 -3.80 -36.28 1.05
CA ARG A 7 -2.78 -35.98 2.08
C ARG A 7 -1.36 -36.31 1.59
N GLU A 8 -1.20 -37.42 0.87
CA GLU A 8 0.06 -37.90 0.29
C GLU A 8 0.57 -37.04 -0.87
N GLU A 9 -0.27 -36.61 -1.82
CA GLU A 9 0.14 -35.67 -2.89
C GLU A 9 0.62 -34.33 -2.31
N VAL A 10 -0.07 -33.88 -1.25
CA VAL A 10 0.22 -32.63 -0.57
C VAL A 10 1.52 -32.78 0.23
N ALA A 11 1.73 -33.92 0.89
CA ALA A 11 3.00 -34.26 1.54
C ALA A 11 4.16 -34.25 0.53
N ALA A 12 4.03 -34.98 -0.58
CA ALA A 12 5.07 -35.09 -1.61
C ALA A 12 5.43 -33.73 -2.24
N ARG A 13 4.43 -32.88 -2.53
CA ARG A 13 4.68 -31.51 -3.02
C ARG A 13 5.43 -30.67 -1.99
N LEU A 14 5.07 -30.75 -0.71
CA LEU A 14 5.76 -30.02 0.37
C LEU A 14 7.18 -30.55 0.60
N GLU A 15 7.38 -31.87 0.51
CA GLU A 15 8.67 -32.52 0.61
C GLU A 15 9.60 -32.12 -0.53
N ALA A 16 9.11 -32.08 -1.78
CA ALA A 16 9.86 -31.57 -2.92
C ALA A 16 10.20 -30.08 -2.75
N ILE A 17 9.21 -29.23 -2.43
CA ILE A 17 9.42 -27.79 -2.15
C ILE A 17 10.51 -27.57 -1.09
N PHE A 18 10.45 -28.30 0.03
CA PHE A 18 11.44 -28.17 1.09
C PHE A 18 12.81 -28.73 0.68
N SER A 19 12.87 -29.86 -0.04
CA SER A 19 14.13 -30.49 -0.45
C SER A 19 14.89 -29.69 -1.51
N SER A 20 14.20 -29.01 -2.42
CA SER A 20 14.83 -28.10 -3.38
C SER A 20 15.35 -26.80 -2.74
N ALA A 21 14.87 -26.44 -1.55
CA ALA A 21 15.15 -25.15 -0.92
C ALA A 21 16.11 -25.22 0.28
N MET A 22 16.26 -26.39 0.90
CA MET A 22 17.15 -26.61 2.04
C MET A 22 17.47 -28.10 2.21
N GLU A 23 18.66 -28.37 2.73
CA GLU A 23 19.19 -29.74 2.89
C GLU A 23 19.52 -30.05 4.36
N GLY A 24 19.77 -31.33 4.67
CA GLY A 24 20.27 -31.74 5.98
C GLY A 24 19.28 -31.60 7.14
N GLU A 25 19.73 -31.05 8.28
CA GLU A 25 18.97 -31.09 9.53
C GLU A 25 17.73 -30.15 9.52
N GLU A 26 17.73 -29.10 8.71
CA GLU A 26 16.58 -28.20 8.54
C GLU A 26 15.51 -28.79 7.62
N LEU A 27 15.94 -29.54 6.59
CA LEU A 27 15.04 -30.38 5.81
C LEU A 27 14.37 -31.42 6.70
N ALA A 28 15.13 -32.22 7.46
CA ALA A 28 14.59 -33.26 8.33
C ALA A 28 13.56 -32.73 9.35
N LYS A 29 13.82 -31.56 9.96
CA LYS A 29 12.86 -30.88 10.85
C LYS A 29 11.59 -30.43 10.12
N SER A 30 11.72 -30.03 8.86
CA SER A 30 10.62 -29.55 8.03
C SER A 30 9.75 -30.70 7.52
N LEU A 31 10.34 -31.82 7.09
CA LEU A 31 9.62 -33.05 6.76
C LEU A 31 8.84 -33.57 7.99
N ALA A 32 9.48 -33.62 9.17
CA ALA A 32 8.81 -33.92 10.44
C ALA A 32 7.80 -32.84 10.92
N SER A 33 7.69 -31.72 10.19
CA SER A 33 6.66 -30.68 10.34
C SER A 33 5.54 -30.82 9.30
N ILE A 34 5.78 -31.42 8.12
CA ILE A 34 4.77 -31.67 7.08
C ILE A 34 3.56 -32.38 7.67
N GLU A 35 3.74 -33.56 8.28
CA GLU A 35 2.61 -34.34 8.79
C GLU A 35 1.74 -33.58 9.78
N LYS A 36 2.38 -32.88 10.73
CA LYS A 36 1.70 -32.04 11.73
C LYS A 36 0.99 -30.82 11.12
N ARG A 37 1.44 -30.37 9.94
CA ARG A 37 0.79 -29.30 9.17
C ARG A 37 -0.35 -29.84 8.32
N LEU A 38 -0.22 -31.03 7.73
CA LEU A 38 -1.29 -31.68 6.96
C LEU A 38 -2.48 -32.03 7.84
N ASP A 39 -2.21 -32.53 9.04
CA ASP A 39 -3.18 -32.80 10.11
C ASP A 39 -3.86 -31.49 10.57
N LYS A 40 -3.06 -30.49 10.99
CA LYS A 40 -3.57 -29.19 11.47
C LYS A 40 -4.29 -28.35 10.40
N PHE A 41 -4.07 -28.61 9.12
CA PHE A 41 -4.71 -27.94 7.98
C PHE A 41 -5.45 -28.92 7.07
N GLU A 42 -6.02 -29.99 7.63
CA GLU A 42 -6.87 -30.93 6.89
C GLU A 42 -8.00 -30.17 6.16
N GLY A 43 -8.20 -30.50 4.88
CA GLY A 43 -9.12 -29.79 3.99
C GLY A 43 -8.68 -28.37 3.53
N LYS A 44 -7.52 -27.86 3.97
CA LYS A 44 -6.94 -26.56 3.53
C LYS A 44 -5.59 -26.71 2.81
N TRP A 45 -5.27 -27.93 2.40
CA TRP A 45 -4.00 -28.34 1.81
C TRP A 45 -3.52 -27.52 0.60
N GLY A 46 -4.41 -27.15 -0.34
CA GLY A 46 -4.04 -26.31 -1.48
C GLY A 46 -3.53 -24.91 -1.12
N GLY A 47 -3.93 -24.38 0.05
CA GLY A 47 -3.35 -23.16 0.61
C GLY A 47 -1.98 -23.38 1.27
N LEU A 48 -1.73 -24.57 1.80
CA LEU A 48 -0.47 -24.92 2.46
C LEU A 48 0.64 -25.25 1.45
N ILE A 49 0.30 -25.83 0.30
CA ILE A 49 1.20 -25.95 -0.86
C ILE A 49 1.60 -24.56 -1.33
N LYS A 50 0.64 -23.67 -1.63
CA LYS A 50 0.94 -22.29 -2.07
C LYS A 50 1.79 -21.51 -1.07
N TRP A 51 1.54 -21.67 0.23
CA TRP A 51 2.37 -21.07 1.27
C TRP A 51 3.83 -21.55 1.19
N ALA A 52 4.06 -22.83 0.90
CA ALA A 52 5.40 -23.38 0.76
C ALA A 52 6.04 -22.97 -0.57
N GLU A 53 5.32 -23.05 -1.70
CA GLU A 53 5.78 -22.55 -3.01
C GLU A 53 6.24 -21.09 -2.93
N GLN A 54 5.52 -20.24 -2.19
CA GLN A 54 5.91 -18.83 -1.97
C GLN A 54 7.07 -18.67 -0.97
N LYS A 55 7.26 -19.58 -0.01
CA LYS A 55 8.27 -19.44 1.05
C LYS A 55 9.62 -20.07 0.74
N TYR A 56 9.65 -21.03 -0.17
CA TYR A 56 10.79 -21.88 -0.47
C TYR A 56 11.05 -22.01 -1.98
N GLY A 57 10.18 -21.43 -2.82
CA GLY A 57 10.21 -21.59 -4.27
C GLY A 57 9.35 -22.77 -4.73
N LYS A 58 9.08 -22.82 -6.03
CA LYS A 58 8.60 -24.05 -6.66
C LYS A 58 9.79 -24.99 -6.90
N PRO A 59 9.69 -26.29 -6.58
CA PRO A 59 10.62 -27.27 -7.10
C PRO A 59 10.42 -27.32 -8.62
N GLU A 60 11.50 -27.21 -9.37
CA GLU A 60 11.47 -27.31 -10.84
C GLU A 60 11.26 -28.77 -11.30
N ASP A 61 11.38 -29.74 -10.39
CA ASP A 61 11.15 -31.17 -10.65
C ASP A 61 9.66 -31.53 -10.59
N ALA A 62 8.98 -31.27 -11.71
CA ALA A 62 7.70 -31.85 -12.10
C ALA A 62 7.60 -31.85 -13.63
N GLU A 63 8.48 -32.64 -14.27
CA GLU A 63 8.78 -32.58 -15.70
C GLU A 63 7.60 -32.79 -16.67
N GLN A 64 7.83 -32.31 -17.90
CA GLN A 64 7.05 -32.47 -19.13
C GLN A 64 5.71 -31.69 -19.20
N THR A 65 5.42 -30.95 -20.28
CA THR A 65 5.82 -31.22 -21.68
C THR A 65 6.21 -29.96 -22.46
N THR A 66 7.46 -29.93 -22.93
CA THR A 66 7.93 -29.44 -24.24
C THR A 66 7.49 -28.04 -24.73
N GLN A 67 8.45 -27.11 -24.79
CA GLN A 67 9.06 -26.74 -26.09
C GLN A 67 10.51 -26.24 -25.91
N GLU A 68 11.37 -26.60 -26.86
CA GLU A 68 12.75 -26.10 -26.98
C GLU A 68 12.74 -24.72 -27.65
N GLU A 69 13.55 -23.79 -27.18
CA GLU A 69 14.73 -23.29 -27.91
C GLU A 69 15.47 -22.22 -27.10
N ALA A 70 16.79 -22.25 -27.18
CA ALA A 70 17.70 -21.16 -26.83
C ALA A 70 18.56 -20.88 -28.09
N PRO A 71 19.14 -19.68 -28.29
CA PRO A 71 19.41 -18.65 -27.27
C PRO A 71 19.06 -17.20 -27.72
N GLN A 72 19.24 -16.23 -26.81
CA GLN A 72 20.11 -15.04 -26.95
C GLN A 72 19.81 -14.00 -25.85
N ALA A 73 20.68 -13.00 -25.73
CA ALA A 73 20.73 -12.07 -24.60
C ALA A 73 19.90 -10.79 -24.78
N GLU A 74 19.85 -10.04 -23.68
CA GLU A 74 19.46 -8.62 -23.54
C GLU A 74 17.97 -8.24 -23.47
N GLN A 75 17.71 -7.38 -22.49
CA GLN A 75 16.57 -6.48 -22.28
C GLN A 75 15.25 -7.08 -21.75
N GLU A 76 14.91 -6.56 -20.57
CA GLU A 76 13.58 -6.45 -19.94
C GLU A 76 12.47 -6.03 -20.93
N PRO A 77 11.17 -6.39 -20.69
CA PRO A 77 10.51 -6.17 -19.39
C PRO A 77 9.65 -7.31 -18.82
N GLU A 78 9.22 -7.12 -17.57
CA GLU A 78 8.21 -7.93 -16.87
C GLU A 78 6.86 -7.97 -17.62
N PRO A 79 5.98 -8.96 -17.33
CA PRO A 79 5.00 -8.68 -16.26
C PRO A 79 4.56 -9.89 -15.41
N SER A 80 4.09 -9.58 -14.20
CA SER A 80 3.25 -10.37 -13.25
C SER A 80 3.98 -10.90 -12.01
N GLY A 81 3.45 -10.72 -10.79
CA GLY A 81 2.14 -10.13 -10.49
C GLY A 81 1.68 -10.23 -9.03
N GLN A 82 2.58 -10.03 -8.06
CA GLN A 82 2.23 -9.78 -6.66
C GLN A 82 3.11 -8.65 -6.10
N ALA A 83 2.58 -7.83 -5.21
CA ALA A 83 3.22 -6.60 -4.73
C ALA A 83 4.31 -6.85 -3.66
N GLU A 84 5.28 -7.72 -3.97
CA GLU A 84 6.52 -7.86 -3.20
C GLU A 84 7.51 -6.78 -3.63
N MET A 85 7.24 -5.55 -3.17
CA MET A 85 7.98 -4.34 -3.50
C MET A 85 9.50 -4.54 -3.44
N SER A 86 10.18 -4.41 -4.58
CA SER A 86 11.60 -4.80 -4.75
C SER A 86 12.56 -3.95 -3.92
N ARG A 87 13.80 -4.42 -3.74
CA ARG A 87 14.87 -3.66 -3.03
C ARG A 87 15.05 -2.27 -3.65
N GLU A 88 15.05 -2.17 -4.98
CA GLU A 88 15.21 -0.91 -5.70
C GLU A 88 13.97 0.00 -5.62
N GLU A 89 12.75 -0.53 -5.70
CA GLU A 89 11.53 0.25 -5.41
C GLU A 89 11.57 0.79 -3.98
N ALA A 90 11.96 -0.05 -3.02
CA ALA A 90 12.03 0.32 -1.62
C ALA A 90 13.11 1.38 -1.38
N PHE A 91 14.28 1.24 -2.01
CA PHE A 91 15.30 2.29 -2.05
C PHE A 91 14.71 3.58 -2.61
N THR A 92 14.11 3.54 -3.79
CA THR A 92 13.58 4.70 -4.50
C THR A 92 12.47 5.42 -3.72
N LYS A 93 11.58 4.69 -3.04
CA LYS A 93 10.56 5.29 -2.17
C LYS A 93 11.14 5.92 -0.91
N LEU A 94 12.09 5.27 -0.25
CA LEU A 94 12.80 5.86 0.89
C LEU A 94 13.61 7.09 0.47
N GLU A 95 14.32 6.99 -0.65
CA GLU A 95 15.11 8.08 -1.22
C GLU A 95 14.22 9.27 -1.59
N SER A 96 13.06 9.02 -2.19
CA SER A 96 12.06 10.07 -2.46
C SER A 96 11.49 10.67 -1.18
N ILE A 97 11.19 9.87 -0.15
CA ILE A 97 10.72 10.37 1.15
C ILE A 97 11.76 11.29 1.78
N PHE A 98 13.03 10.90 1.76
CA PHE A 98 14.12 11.72 2.29
C PHE A 98 14.35 12.96 1.42
N ARG A 99 14.42 12.85 0.08
CA ARG A 99 14.59 13.98 -0.84
C ARG A 99 13.44 14.99 -0.82
N SER A 100 12.21 14.55 -0.53
CA SER A 100 11.05 15.45 -0.38
C SER A 100 11.00 16.17 0.95
N ASN A 101 11.64 15.68 2.02
CA ASN A 101 11.42 16.18 3.39
C ASN A 101 12.71 16.49 4.18
N ILE A 102 13.89 16.28 3.58
CA ILE A 102 15.22 16.57 4.14
C ILE A 102 16.09 17.09 3.01
N GLU A 103 16.86 18.13 3.28
CA GLU A 103 17.79 18.74 2.32
C GLU A 103 19.19 18.94 2.93
N GLY A 104 20.19 19.19 2.07
CA GLY A 104 21.58 19.40 2.49
C GLY A 104 22.30 18.16 3.03
N ASP A 105 23.21 18.38 3.98
CA ASP A 105 24.15 17.36 4.51
C ASP A 105 23.46 16.23 5.30
N GLU A 106 22.24 16.46 5.80
CA GLU A 106 21.42 15.42 6.44
C GLU A 106 20.73 14.50 5.42
N LEU A 107 20.41 15.01 4.23
CA LEU A 107 19.85 14.20 3.14
C LEU A 107 20.87 13.14 2.69
N ASP A 108 22.10 13.54 2.37
CA ASP A 108 23.15 12.62 1.90
C ASP A 108 23.43 11.50 2.92
N LYS A 109 23.49 11.85 4.22
CA LYS A 109 23.57 10.88 5.33
C LYS A 109 22.38 9.93 5.41
N MET A 110 21.16 10.40 5.13
CA MET A 110 19.99 9.53 5.06
C MET A 110 20.07 8.60 3.85
N ILE A 111 20.39 9.11 2.64
CA ILE A 111 20.54 8.29 1.43
C ILE A 111 21.64 7.22 1.63
N GLY A 112 22.81 7.61 2.12
CA GLY A 112 23.92 6.71 2.46
C GLY A 112 23.63 5.72 3.61
N THR A 113 22.50 5.85 4.31
CA THR A 113 22.01 4.87 5.28
C THR A 113 20.76 4.10 4.82
N ILE A 114 20.14 4.42 3.67
CA ILE A 114 19.04 3.63 3.09
C ILE A 114 19.50 2.19 2.89
N ASP A 115 20.63 1.97 2.22
CA ASP A 115 21.06 0.62 1.87
C ASP A 115 21.28 -0.26 3.10
N LYS A 116 21.94 0.29 4.12
CA LYS A 116 22.12 -0.34 5.45
C LYS A 116 20.82 -0.50 6.25
N ARG A 117 19.76 0.24 5.92
CA ARG A 117 18.41 0.01 6.48
C ARG A 117 17.66 -1.06 5.68
N LEU A 118 17.75 -1.09 4.36
CA LEU A 118 17.13 -2.11 3.51
C LEU A 118 17.71 -3.50 3.78
N ASP A 119 19.01 -3.61 4.00
CA ASP A 119 19.71 -4.82 4.47
C ASP A 119 19.15 -5.29 5.82
N LYS A 120 19.22 -4.43 6.85
CA LYS A 120 18.70 -4.73 8.21
C LYS A 120 17.18 -4.97 8.28
N PHE A 121 16.43 -4.54 7.28
CA PHE A 121 14.98 -4.70 7.18
C PHE A 121 14.57 -5.46 5.90
N GLN A 122 15.42 -6.38 5.41
CA GLN A 122 15.09 -7.27 4.29
C GLN A 122 13.78 -8.03 4.57
N GLY A 123 12.86 -8.04 3.60
CA GLY A 123 11.50 -8.58 3.77
C GLY A 123 10.58 -7.77 4.71
N LYS A 124 11.01 -6.59 5.18
CA LYS A 124 10.21 -5.62 5.96
C LYS A 124 10.20 -4.23 5.34
N TRP A 125 10.70 -4.09 4.11
CA TRP A 125 10.76 -2.85 3.33
C TRP A 125 9.46 -2.01 3.34
N PRO A 126 8.23 -2.54 3.10
CA PRO A 126 7.01 -1.74 3.20
C PRO A 126 6.75 -1.15 4.59
N LYS A 127 7.23 -1.79 5.68
CA LYS A 127 7.17 -1.22 7.04
C LYS A 127 8.25 -0.17 7.29
N LEU A 128 9.42 -0.29 6.64
CA LEU A 128 10.45 0.74 6.71
C LEU A 128 10.02 2.00 5.93
N ILE A 129 9.28 1.82 4.83
CA ILE A 129 8.71 2.92 4.02
C ILE A 129 7.60 3.61 4.80
N LEU A 130 6.61 2.87 5.34
CA LEU A 130 5.59 3.45 6.23
C LEU A 130 6.21 4.16 7.44
N TRP A 131 7.30 3.62 8.02
CA TRP A 131 8.05 4.29 9.08
C TRP A 131 8.71 5.59 8.61
N ALA A 132 9.21 5.64 7.37
CA ALA A 132 9.78 6.87 6.81
C ALA A 132 8.69 7.90 6.47
N GLU A 133 7.56 7.46 5.89
CA GLU A 133 6.38 8.29 5.62
C GLU A 133 5.83 8.92 6.92
N GLU A 134 5.80 8.16 8.02
CA GLU A 134 5.38 8.64 9.35
C GLU A 134 6.44 9.48 10.07
N LYS A 135 7.74 9.25 9.82
CA LYS A 135 8.83 9.99 10.48
C LYS A 135 9.25 11.29 9.81
N TYR A 136 9.10 11.38 8.50
CA TYR A 136 9.62 12.50 7.71
C TYR A 136 8.53 13.15 6.85
N GLY A 137 7.41 12.46 6.58
CA GLY A 137 6.40 12.89 5.62
C GLY A 137 6.42 12.02 4.38
N LYS A 138 5.36 12.09 3.57
CA LYS A 138 5.26 11.29 2.35
C LYS A 138 6.19 11.80 1.26
N ALA A 139 6.70 10.92 0.40
CA ALA A 139 7.24 11.34 -0.89
C ALA A 139 6.13 12.03 -1.68
N GLY A 140 6.37 13.26 -2.14
CA GLY A 140 5.34 14.08 -2.79
C GLY A 140 4.36 14.79 -1.84
N ALA A 141 4.58 14.78 -0.51
CA ALA A 141 3.78 15.60 0.42
C ALA A 141 4.13 17.11 0.39
N ILE A 142 5.12 17.52 -0.42
CA ILE A 142 5.42 18.93 -0.71
C ILE A 142 5.08 19.24 -2.18
N LEU A 143 3.83 18.96 -2.57
CA LEU A 143 3.08 19.62 -3.67
C LEU A 143 1.56 19.57 -3.37
N GLU A 144 1.13 20.24 -2.30
CA GLU A 144 -0.19 20.90 -2.26
C GLU A 144 -0.02 22.45 -2.25
N ASP A 145 1.04 22.92 -2.91
CA ASP A 145 1.17 24.26 -3.46
C ASP A 145 1.80 24.15 -4.86
N SER A 146 1.33 24.97 -5.81
CA SER A 146 1.91 25.20 -7.15
C SER A 146 2.06 24.02 -8.14
N ALA A 147 0.99 23.76 -8.92
CA ALA A 147 0.95 23.58 -10.40
C ALA A 147 1.85 22.54 -11.13
N ALA A 148 1.52 21.98 -12.31
CA ALA A 148 0.30 21.76 -13.13
C ALA A 148 0.75 20.89 -14.35
N GLU A 149 -0.04 20.36 -15.29
CA GLU A 149 -1.49 20.35 -15.59
C GLU A 149 -1.95 18.85 -15.59
N ASN A 150 -2.63 18.17 -16.54
CA ASN A 150 -3.60 18.36 -17.65
C ASN A 150 -4.20 16.93 -17.95
N PRO A 151 -5.34 16.72 -18.66
CA PRO A 151 -6.38 17.66 -19.07
C PRO A 151 -7.81 17.28 -18.61
N GLU A 152 -8.78 18.13 -18.96
CA GLU A 152 -10.24 17.84 -18.94
C GLU A 152 -10.83 17.32 -17.60
N ASN A 153 -10.73 18.14 -16.56
CA ASN A 153 -11.98 18.55 -15.92
C ASN A 153 -12.02 20.05 -15.65
N THR A 154 -13.24 20.59 -15.57
CA THR A 154 -13.47 22.04 -15.52
C THR A 154 -12.86 22.64 -14.26
N GLN A 155 -12.29 23.84 -14.38
CA GLN A 155 -11.95 24.68 -13.23
C GLN A 155 -13.23 25.26 -12.59
N GLU A 156 -14.12 24.38 -12.14
CA GLU A 156 -15.22 24.74 -11.26
C GLU A 156 -14.63 24.98 -9.87
N LYS A 157 -14.71 26.23 -9.41
CA LYS A 157 -14.59 26.50 -7.98
C LYS A 157 -15.72 25.73 -7.31
N HIS A 158 -15.39 24.68 -6.56
CA HIS A 158 -16.35 23.93 -5.76
C HIS A 158 -16.85 24.80 -4.60
N GLY A 159 -17.73 25.74 -4.94
CA GLY A 159 -18.21 26.76 -4.03
C GLY A 159 -19.10 26.20 -2.93
N VAL A 160 -19.54 27.13 -2.09
CA VAL A 160 -20.49 26.91 -0.99
C VAL A 160 -21.71 26.12 -1.48
N GLU A 161 -22.28 26.50 -2.63
CA GLU A 161 -23.48 25.90 -3.21
C GLU A 161 -23.29 24.40 -3.57
N GLN A 162 -22.28 24.06 -4.39
CA GLN A 162 -22.00 22.66 -4.74
C GLN A 162 -21.63 21.81 -3.51
N THR A 163 -20.96 22.43 -2.53
CA THR A 163 -20.60 21.78 -1.28
C THR A 163 -21.83 21.51 -0.40
N LEU A 164 -22.83 22.40 -0.41
CA LEU A 164 -24.15 22.16 0.20
C LEU A 164 -24.94 21.07 -0.52
N GLU A 165 -24.88 20.98 -1.86
CA GLU A 165 -25.49 19.88 -2.61
C GLU A 165 -24.91 18.51 -2.20
N LEU A 166 -23.59 18.40 -2.02
CA LEU A 166 -22.93 17.19 -1.51
C LEU A 166 -23.39 16.84 -0.09
N ILE A 167 -23.56 17.83 0.80
CA ILE A 167 -24.06 17.64 2.17
C ILE A 167 -25.50 17.11 2.17
N ILE A 168 -26.35 17.61 1.27
CA ILE A 168 -27.75 17.18 1.09
C ILE A 168 -27.84 15.79 0.43
N GLY A 169 -26.94 15.51 -0.52
CA GLY A 169 -26.82 14.20 -1.17
C GLY A 169 -26.24 13.09 -0.28
N GLY A 170 -25.70 13.44 0.90
CA GLY A 170 -25.08 12.51 1.84
C GLY A 170 -23.60 12.21 1.58
N ASP A 171 -22.97 12.84 0.59
CA ASP A 171 -21.54 12.69 0.31
C ASP A 171 -20.71 13.60 1.24
N HIS A 172 -20.66 13.18 2.50
CA HIS A 172 -19.99 13.90 3.57
C HIS A 172 -18.45 13.91 3.42
N GLU A 173 -17.88 12.97 2.68
CA GLU A 173 -16.42 12.89 2.48
C GLU A 173 -15.94 13.92 1.45
N SER A 174 -16.62 14.06 0.30
CA SER A 174 -16.33 15.08 -0.69
C SER A 174 -16.68 16.48 -0.18
N ALA A 175 -17.82 16.62 0.51
CA ALA A 175 -18.20 17.88 1.16
C ALA A 175 -17.12 18.37 2.14
N LEU A 176 -16.63 17.49 3.03
CA LEU A 176 -15.59 17.85 3.99
C LEU A 176 -14.25 18.18 3.30
N LYS A 177 -13.94 17.58 2.15
CA LYS A 177 -12.76 17.94 1.35
C LYS A 177 -12.89 19.38 0.81
N ASN A 178 -14.01 19.70 0.18
CA ASN A 178 -14.24 21.03 -0.39
C ASN A 178 -14.21 22.12 0.69
N LEU A 179 -14.92 21.90 1.81
CA LEU A 179 -14.90 22.81 2.97
C LEU A 179 -13.49 23.08 3.52
N LYS A 180 -12.62 22.06 3.56
CA LYS A 180 -11.22 22.21 3.99
C LYS A 180 -10.38 23.01 2.98
N GLN A 181 -10.66 22.87 1.69
CA GLN A 181 -9.98 23.67 0.66
C GLN A 181 -10.42 25.13 0.76
N MET A 182 -11.74 25.38 0.77
CA MET A 182 -12.34 26.71 0.87
C MET A 182 -11.81 27.49 2.09
N ILE A 183 -11.77 26.88 3.29
CA ILE A 183 -11.27 27.53 4.51
C ILE A 183 -9.73 27.71 4.53
N SER A 184 -9.01 27.03 3.63
CA SER A 184 -7.57 27.25 3.42
C SER A 184 -7.30 28.35 2.40
N GLU A 185 -8.20 28.54 1.43
CA GLU A 185 -8.19 29.65 0.47
C GLU A 185 -8.63 30.97 1.13
N ASP A 186 -9.72 30.99 1.89
CA ASP A 186 -10.11 32.11 2.76
C ASP A 186 -10.67 31.63 4.13
N PRO A 187 -9.93 31.80 5.23
CA PRO A 187 -10.37 31.40 6.57
C PRO A 187 -11.39 32.37 7.22
N SER A 188 -11.71 33.48 6.56
CA SER A 188 -12.62 34.53 7.01
C SER A 188 -13.96 34.54 6.25
N ASP A 189 -14.14 33.67 5.26
CA ASP A 189 -15.37 33.56 4.48
C ASP A 189 -16.54 33.02 5.30
N SER A 190 -17.54 33.87 5.56
CA SER A 190 -18.70 33.56 6.41
C SER A 190 -19.54 32.40 5.83
N ASP A 191 -19.71 32.36 4.51
CA ASP A 191 -20.47 31.32 3.83
C ASP A 191 -19.82 29.93 3.92
N THR A 192 -18.49 29.85 3.88
CA THR A 192 -17.72 28.63 4.16
C THR A 192 -17.94 28.12 5.59
N TRP A 193 -17.97 29.02 6.59
CA TRP A 193 -18.32 28.65 7.97
C TRP A 193 -19.77 28.19 8.11
N ASN A 194 -20.72 28.80 7.37
CA ASN A 194 -22.12 28.36 7.31
C ASN A 194 -22.29 26.97 6.65
N ALA A 195 -21.52 26.67 5.61
CA ALA A 195 -21.52 25.33 5.01
C ALA A 195 -20.85 24.28 5.93
N PHE A 196 -19.84 24.66 6.73
CA PHE A 196 -19.37 23.83 7.85
C PHE A 196 -20.46 23.58 8.91
N SER A 197 -21.31 24.59 9.23
CA SER A 197 -22.46 24.40 10.13
C SER A 197 -23.47 23.38 9.56
N SER A 198 -23.78 23.51 8.27
CA SER A 198 -24.68 22.58 7.56
C SER A 198 -24.11 21.15 7.50
N TYR A 199 -22.81 21.01 7.23
CA TYR A 199 -22.11 19.73 7.29
C TYR A 199 -22.20 19.07 8.67
N PHE A 200 -21.81 19.79 9.72
CA PHE A 200 -21.83 19.24 11.08
C PHE A 200 -23.26 18.95 11.56
N SER A 201 -24.26 19.70 11.10
CA SER A 201 -25.68 19.42 11.38
C SER A 201 -26.14 18.11 10.72
N SER A 202 -25.77 17.90 9.45
CA SER A 202 -26.14 16.69 8.69
C SER A 202 -25.60 15.41 9.35
N ILE A 203 -24.35 15.43 9.85
CA ILE A 203 -23.77 14.31 10.61
C ILE A 203 -24.11 14.29 12.11
N GLY A 204 -25.12 15.05 12.56
CA GLY A 204 -25.63 15.04 13.93
C GLY A 204 -24.73 15.68 15.00
N LEU A 205 -23.67 16.39 14.60
CA LEU A 205 -22.75 17.10 15.49
C LEU A 205 -23.19 18.54 15.74
N SER A 206 -24.45 18.74 16.17
CA SER A 206 -25.09 20.06 16.31
C SER A 206 -24.32 21.07 17.18
N GLY A 207 -23.56 20.59 18.17
CA GLY A 207 -22.70 21.46 18.99
C GLY A 207 -21.47 22.02 18.25
N ARG A 208 -20.96 21.31 17.23
CA ARG A 208 -19.95 21.85 16.30
C ARG A 208 -20.59 22.73 15.23
N ALA A 209 -21.78 22.36 14.76
CA ALA A 209 -22.52 23.17 13.80
C ALA A 209 -22.74 24.59 14.32
N LYS A 210 -23.29 24.71 15.54
CA LYS A 210 -23.49 26.03 16.16
C LYS A 210 -22.19 26.81 16.35
N ALA A 211 -21.08 26.15 16.72
CA ALA A 211 -19.79 26.83 16.83
C ALA A 211 -19.25 27.35 15.48
N CYS A 212 -19.65 26.75 14.36
CA CYS A 212 -19.35 27.25 13.02
C CYS A 212 -20.32 28.38 12.60
N GLU A 213 -21.60 28.30 12.98
CA GLU A 213 -22.62 29.35 12.80
C GLU A 213 -22.25 30.63 13.57
N GLU A 214 -21.96 30.53 14.87
CA GLU A 214 -21.48 31.65 15.71
C GLU A 214 -20.16 32.25 15.19
N LYS A 215 -19.35 31.44 14.48
CA LYS A 215 -18.12 31.88 13.81
C LYS A 215 -18.40 32.59 12.48
N ALA A 216 -19.40 32.14 11.71
CA ALA A 216 -19.87 32.79 10.49
C ALA A 216 -20.50 34.16 10.79
N GLU A 217 -21.38 34.24 11.80
CA GLU A 217 -21.96 35.50 12.30
C GLU A 217 -20.89 36.49 12.79
N SER A 218 -19.76 35.98 13.32
CA SER A 218 -18.61 36.79 13.75
C SER A 218 -17.74 37.30 12.59
N LEU A 219 -18.12 37.04 11.34
CA LEU A 219 -17.40 37.39 10.11
C LEU A 219 -18.26 38.18 9.10
N THR A 220 -19.52 38.47 9.44
CA THR A 220 -20.48 39.27 8.65
C THR A 220 -20.45 40.75 9.05
#